data_AF-A0A2R6NDX8-F1
#
_entry.id   AF-A0A2R6NDX8-F1
#
_cell.length_a   1.000
_cell.length_b   1.000
_cell.length_c   1.000
_cell.angle_alpha   90.00
_cell.angle_beta   90.00
_cell.angle_gamma   90.00
#
_symmetry.space_group_name_H-M   'P 1'
#
loop_
_entity.id
_entity.type
_entity.pdbx_description
1 polymer ?
#
loop_
_entity_poly.entity_id
_entity_poly.type
_entity_poly.pdbx_seq_one_letter_code
_entity_poly.pdbx_strand_id
1 'polypeptide(L)' 'MAVLLTILFDVIFCFPYSLPVATPTMNYTSVIIVGYVVLVTIWWFVNGKRYAGPHIAHLEEAGKTVKEDI' A
#
# COMPACT_ATOMS: atom_id res chain seq x y z
N MET A 1 17.60 -4.05 5.54
CA MET A 1 18.14 -2.68 5.34
C MET A 1 17.34 -1.85 4.36
N ALA A 2 17.04 -2.34 3.14
CA ALA A 2 16.35 -1.57 2.10
C ALA A 2 15.01 -0.93 2.54
N VAL A 3 14.09 -1.71 3.12
CA VAL A 3 12.76 -1.21 3.55
C VAL A 3 12.86 -0.09 4.58
N LEU A 4 13.77 -0.20 5.54
CA LEU A 4 13.98 0.82 6.58
C LEU A 4 14.49 2.13 5.97
N LEU A 5 15.45 2.05 5.04
CA LEU A 5 15.96 3.22 4.33
C LEU A 5 14.88 3.86 3.46
N THR A 6 14.08 3.06 2.76
CA THR A 6 12.95 3.56 1.97
C THR A 6 12.00 4.39 2.84
N ILE A 7 11.57 3.87 4.00
CA ILE A 7 10.67 4.58 4.91
C ILE A 7 11.30 5.87 5.43
N LEU A 8 12.58 5.83 5.82
CA LEU A 8 13.30 7.01 6.31
C LEU A 8 13.34 8.13 5.26
N PHE A 9 13.69 7.79 4.01
CA PHE A 9 13.76 8.78 2.93
C PHE A 9 12.38 9.32 2.58
N ASP A 10 11.35 8.47 2.51
CA ASP A 10 9.98 8.90 2.19
C ASP A 10 9.48 9.98 3.17
N VAL A 11 9.75 9.78 4.47
CA VAL A 11 9.40 10.75 5.52
C VAL A 11 10.18 12.07 5.35
N ILE A 12 11.48 12.01 5.05
CA ILE A 12 12.29 13.21 4.81
C ILE A 12 11.79 13.98 3.58
N PHE A 13 11.44 13.27 2.51
CA PHE A 13 10.89 13.86 1.29
C PHE A 13 9.50 14.47 1.49
N CYS A 14 8.76 14.11 2.53
CA CYS A 14 7.49 14.75 2.86
C CYS A 14 7.66 16.15 3.49
N PHE A 15 8.87 16.53 3.92
CA PHE A 15 9.12 17.86 4.48
C PHE A 15 9.43 18.92 3.42
N PRO A 16 9.07 20.19 3.66
CA PRO A 16 9.42 21.29 2.77
C PRO A 16 10.93 21.58 2.80
N TYR A 17 11.49 21.96 1.65
CA TYR A 17 12.91 22.27 1.51
C TYR A 17 13.34 23.54 2.28
N SER A 18 12.44 24.54 2.36
CA SER A 18 12.71 25.79 3.06
C SER A 18 11.42 26.42 3.62
N LEU A 19 11.58 27.26 4.64
CA LEU A 19 10.52 28.11 5.20
C LEU A 19 10.79 29.58 4.79
N PRO A 20 9.75 30.41 4.56
CA PRO A 20 8.33 30.08 4.56
C PRO A 20 7.92 29.25 3.33
N VAL A 21 6.99 28.32 3.52
CA VAL A 21 6.43 27.55 2.40
C VAL A 21 5.59 28.46 1.51
N ALA A 22 5.87 28.44 0.21
CA ALA A 22 5.07 29.12 -0.80
C ALA A 22 4.41 28.07 -1.70
N THR A 23 3.20 28.34 -2.19
CA THR A 23 2.47 27.45 -3.10
C THR A 23 3.32 26.94 -4.28
N PRO A 24 4.11 27.78 -4.99
CA PRO A 24 4.91 27.26 -6.11
C PRO A 24 6.08 26.36 -5.70
N THR A 25 6.52 26.37 -4.43
CA THR A 25 7.71 25.64 -3.96
C THR A 25 7.41 24.55 -2.95
N MET A 26 6.13 24.33 -2.61
CA MET A 26 5.73 23.32 -1.64
C MET A 26 5.96 21.91 -2.20
N ASN A 27 6.46 21.01 -1.37
CA ASN A 27 6.56 19.59 -1.73
C ASN A 27 5.15 18.96 -1.72
N TYR A 28 4.68 18.51 -2.89
CA TYR A 28 3.35 17.91 -3.04
C TYR A 28 3.36 16.38 -2.95
N THR A 29 4.51 15.76 -2.81
CA THR A 29 4.67 14.29 -2.81
C THR A 29 3.85 13.65 -1.68
N SER A 30 3.87 14.23 -0.48
CA SER A 30 3.10 13.73 0.67
C SER A 30 1.60 13.67 0.39
N VAL A 31 1.03 14.73 -0.17
CA VAL A 31 -0.40 14.83 -0.51
C VAL A 31 -0.76 13.83 -1.62
N ILE A 32 0.11 13.67 -2.62
CA ILE A 32 -0.09 12.71 -3.71
C ILE A 32 -0.10 11.28 -3.20
N ILE A 33 0.84 10.90 -2.32
CA ILE A 33 0.89 9.55 -1.73
C ILE A 33 -0.38 9.25 -0.93
N VAL A 34 -0.80 10.17 -0.07
CA VAL A 34 -2.03 10.01 0.72
C VAL A 34 -3.25 9.87 -0.20
N GLY A 35 -3.36 10.72 -1.22
CA GLY A 35 -4.44 10.64 -2.21
C GLY A 35 -4.46 9.31 -2.96
N TYR A 36 -3.30 8.81 -3.38
CA TYR A 36 -3.16 7.52 -4.05
C TYR A 36 -3.58 6.35 -3.14
N VAL A 37 -3.10 6.32 -1.89
CA VAL A 37 -3.46 5.28 -0.92
C VAL A 37 -4.97 5.26 -0.67
N VAL A 38 -5.61 6.42 -0.54
CA VAL A 38 -7.07 6.54 -0.37
C VAL A 38 -7.80 6.00 -1.60
N LEU A 39 -7.39 6.39 -2.81
CA LEU A 39 -8.00 5.91 -4.05
C LEU A 39 -7.90 4.40 -4.21
N VAL A 40 -6.72 3.81 -3.98
CA VAL A 40 -6.51 2.35 -4.02
C VAL A 40 -7.35 1.65 -2.96
N THR A 41 -7.40 2.20 -1.75
CA THR A 41 -8.18 1.64 -0.64
C THR A 41 -9.67 1.62 -0.99
N ILE A 42 -10.22 2.73 -1.49
CA ILE A 42 -11.62 2.81 -1.94
C ILE A 42 -11.89 1.79 -3.05
N TRP A 43 -11.01 1.75 -4.06
CA TRP A 43 -11.14 0.81 -5.17
C TRP A 43 -11.13 -0.65 -4.69
N TRP A 44 -10.28 -0.97 -3.71
CA TRP A 44 -10.21 -2.28 -3.07
C TRP A 44 -11.48 -2.62 -2.28
N PHE A 45 -12.05 -1.67 -1.55
CA PHE A 45 -13.33 -1.91 -0.85
C PHE A 45 -14.48 -2.22 -1.82
N VAL A 46 -14.46 -1.63 -3.02
CA VAL A 46 -15.48 -1.88 -4.06
C VAL A 46 -15.25 -3.21 -4.79
N ASN A 47 -14.01 -3.49 -5.23
CA ASN A 47 -13.71 -4.62 -6.13
C ASN A 47 -13.01 -5.80 -5.46
N GLY A 48 -12.44 -5.63 -4.27
CA GLY A 48 -11.65 -6.64 -3.56
C GLY A 48 -12.45 -7.89 -3.20
N LYS A 49 -13.77 -7.76 -3.00
CA LYS A 49 -14.66 -8.93 -2.79
C LYS A 49 -14.77 -9.84 -4.03
N ARG A 50 -14.47 -9.31 -5.21
CA ARG A 50 -14.52 -10.03 -6.48
C ARG A 50 -13.12 -10.51 -6.92
N TYR A 51 -12.09 -10.21 -6.13
CA TYR A 51 -10.74 -10.67 -6.38
C TYR A 51 -10.65 -12.16 -6.04
N ALA A 52 -10.66 -13.02 -7.07
CA ALA A 52 -10.28 -14.41 -6.90
C ALA A 52 -8.77 -14.47 -6.67
N GLY A 53 -8.37 -14.85 -5.45
CA GLY A 53 -6.96 -15.04 -5.12
C GLY A 53 -6.29 -16.06 -6.05
N PRO A 54 -4.97 -15.99 -6.23
CA PRO A 54 -4.25 -16.94 -7.08
C PRO A 54 -4.51 -18.38 -6.61
N HIS A 55 -4.87 -19.26 -7.54
CA HIS A 55 -4.96 -20.70 -7.26
C HIS A 55 -3.53 -21.24 -7.08
N ILE A 56 -3.12 -21.38 -5.83
CA ILE A 56 -1.84 -22.00 -5.46
C ILE A 56 -2.14 -23.46 -5.13
N ALA A 57 -1.83 -24.37 -6.07
CA ALA A 57 -2.19 -25.80 -5.97
C ALA A 57 -1.82 -26.44 -4.62
N HIS A 58 -0.61 -26.17 -4.09
CA HIS A 58 -0.17 -26.74 -2.80
C HIS A 58 -0.97 -26.22 -1.58
N LEU A 59 -1.50 -24.99 -1.64
CA LEU A 59 -2.34 -24.44 -0.56
C LEU A 59 -3.78 -24.96 -0.67
N GLU A 60 -4.23 -25.29 -1.87
CA GLU A 60 -5.54 -25.90 -2.10
C GLU A 60 -5.57 -27.35 -1.59
N GLU A 61 -4.50 -28.11 -1.81
CA GLU A 61 -4.33 -29.46 -1.28
C GLU A 61 -4.27 -29.48 0.25
N ALA A 62 -3.49 -28.58 0.86
CA ALA A 62 -3.41 -28.44 2.32
C ALA A 62 -4.73 -27.95 2.94
N GLY A 63 -5.52 -27.16 2.21
CA GLY A 63 -6.86 -26.72 2.65
C GLY A 63 -7.92 -27.82 2.59
N LYS A 64 -7.77 -28.80 1.67
CA LYS A 64 -8.69 -29.93 1.56
C LYS A 64 -8.45 -30.97 2.66
N THR A 65 -7.20 -31.34 2.94
CA THR A 65 -6.87 -32.31 4.01
C THR A 65 -7.37 -31.86 5.37
N VAL A 66 -7.10 -30.61 5.77
CA VAL A 66 -7.56 -30.07 7.07
C VAL A 66 -9.08 -30.09 7.22
N LYS A 67 -9.84 -29.98 6.12
CA LYS A 67 -11.31 -30.04 6.15
C LYS A 67 -11.85 -31.47 6.25
N GLU A 68 -11.10 -32.46 5.79
CA GLU A 68 -11.44 -33.88 5.95
C GLU A 68 -11.13 -34.39 7.37
N ASP A 69 -10.22 -33.71 8.08
CA ASP A 69 -9.79 -34.05 9.44
C ASP A 69 -10.65 -33.44 10.57
N ILE A 70 -11.74 -32.72 10.25
CA ILE A 70 -12.64 -32.00 11.19
C ILE A 70 -14.03 -32.63 11.26
#